data_AF-A0A6P8LUR3-F1
#
_entry.id   AF-A0A6P8LUR3-F1
#
_cell.length_a   1.000
_cell.length_b   1.000
_cell.length_c   1.000
_cell.angle_alpha   90.00
_cell.angle_beta   90.00
_cell.angle_gamma   90.00
#
_symmetry.space_group_name_H-M   'P 1'
#
loop_
_entity.id
_entity.type
_entity.pdbx_description
1 polymer ?
#
loop_
_entity_poly.entity_id
_entity_poly.type
_entity_poly.pdbx_seq_one_letter_code
_entity_poly.pdbx_strand_id
1 'polypeptide(L)'
;MTDSPIPSVSNIQSRTHTASQSQVQTQIQDDKNEKTEKAVLLQIQEINNQVAQFRDLLINIGQPRDCPELREKIRRLRRHCVEACRNTSQLILPQVRRTTDIGIPVDCPNLMLLFYVVQLFLRELCKSKNLIRIVPMDMTEYYETRAGPSNIGNVISQIVLCKQITPDFYEEELCSIQKDSEEIRGLMNELQEFMPQSGGDIEKYSALQSAGSRGNRPNGRRMHRWNQSHERPSRPTRQSSYFRGALNLFCCAARANYV
;
A
#
# COMPACT_ATOMS: atom_id res chain seq x y z
N MET A 1 63.64 -10.04 -65.34
CA MET A 1 63.31 -8.59 -65.42
C MET A 1 61.78 -8.54 -65.46
N THR A 2 61.02 -8.15 -64.45
CA THR A 2 61.20 -7.20 -63.33
C THR A 2 60.18 -7.51 -62.21
N ASP A 3 60.62 -7.40 -60.95
CA ASP A 3 59.97 -6.91 -59.71
C ASP A 3 58.50 -7.24 -59.34
N SER A 4 58.35 -7.78 -58.13
CA SER A 4 57.15 -7.70 -57.26
C SER A 4 56.89 -6.25 -56.80
N PRO A 5 55.67 -5.84 -56.31
CA PRO A 5 55.28 -6.13 -54.92
C PRO A 5 53.76 -6.27 -54.59
N ILE A 6 53.53 -7.05 -53.54
CA ILE A 6 52.48 -7.03 -52.48
C ILE A 6 51.45 -5.89 -52.50
N PRO A 7 50.15 -6.18 -52.24
CA PRO A 7 49.25 -5.27 -51.55
C PRO A 7 48.98 -5.71 -50.10
N SER A 8 49.01 -4.69 -49.24
CA SER A 8 48.97 -4.73 -47.78
C SER A 8 47.59 -5.01 -47.18
N VAL A 9 47.67 -5.50 -45.94
CA VAL A 9 46.66 -5.63 -44.88
C VAL A 9 45.67 -4.46 -44.81
N SER A 10 44.36 -4.73 -44.72
CA SER A 10 43.45 -4.24 -43.66
C SER A 10 41.99 -4.55 -43.96
N ASN A 11 41.40 -5.51 -43.25
CA ASN A 11 39.95 -5.50 -43.01
C ASN A 11 39.63 -6.11 -41.64
N ILE A 12 39.94 -5.36 -40.59
CA ILE A 12 39.35 -5.53 -39.26
C ILE A 12 38.58 -4.24 -39.00
N GLN A 13 37.28 -4.24 -39.26
CA GLN A 13 36.27 -3.49 -38.48
C GLN A 13 34.90 -3.58 -39.15
N SER A 14 34.05 -4.47 -38.63
CA SER A 14 32.60 -4.26 -38.63
C SER A 14 31.94 -5.25 -37.68
N ARG A 15 32.21 -5.14 -36.38
CA ARG A 15 31.45 -5.89 -35.37
C ARG A 15 31.45 -5.32 -33.96
N THR A 16 31.29 -4.01 -33.77
CA THR A 16 31.11 -3.42 -32.42
C THR A 16 30.34 -2.10 -32.43
N HIS A 17 29.10 -2.06 -32.94
CA HIS A 17 28.23 -0.87 -32.79
C HIS A 17 26.83 -1.15 -32.23
N THR A 18 26.43 -2.40 -32.02
CA THR A 18 25.08 -2.76 -31.52
C THR A 18 25.01 -3.00 -30.01
N ALA A 19 26.13 -3.30 -29.34
CA ALA A 19 26.15 -3.60 -27.90
C ALA A 19 26.03 -2.35 -27.01
N SER A 20 26.62 -1.23 -27.43
CA SER A 20 26.68 0.01 -26.64
C SER A 20 25.36 0.80 -26.63
N GLN A 21 24.57 0.79 -27.71
CA GLN A 21 23.24 1.41 -27.70
C GLN A 21 22.25 0.64 -26.83
N SER A 22 22.29 -0.69 -26.85
CA SER A 22 21.42 -1.54 -26.04
C SER A 22 21.70 -1.37 -24.53
N GLN A 23 22.97 -1.28 -24.12
CA GLN A 23 23.35 -1.07 -22.71
C GLN A 23 22.94 0.31 -22.17
N VAL A 24 23.06 1.36 -22.99
CA VAL A 24 22.64 2.72 -22.60
C VAL A 24 21.12 2.84 -22.52
N GLN A 25 20.36 2.16 -23.40
CA GLN A 25 18.90 2.12 -23.34
C GLN A 25 18.38 1.38 -22.10
N THR A 26 19.00 0.25 -21.72
CA THR A 26 18.63 -0.50 -20.51
C THR A 26 18.94 0.30 -19.24
N GLN A 27 20.10 0.97 -19.16
CA GLN A 27 20.45 1.80 -17.99
C GLN A 27 19.49 2.99 -17.79
N ILE A 28 19.09 3.67 -18.88
CA ILE A 28 18.14 4.79 -18.80
C ILE A 28 16.74 4.31 -18.36
N GLN A 29 16.36 3.09 -18.76
CA GLN A 29 15.08 2.50 -18.39
C GLN A 29 15.05 2.07 -16.91
N ASP A 30 16.15 1.48 -16.41
CA ASP A 30 16.29 1.09 -15.02
C ASP A 30 16.29 2.31 -14.07
N ASP A 31 17.00 3.39 -14.44
CA ASP A 31 17.02 4.65 -13.68
C ASP A 31 15.65 5.32 -13.60
N LYS A 32 14.85 5.23 -14.67
CA LYS A 32 13.48 5.75 -14.68
C LYS A 32 12.58 4.91 -13.79
N ASN A 33 12.71 3.59 -13.82
CA ASN A 33 11.92 2.70 -12.99
C ASN A 33 12.20 2.91 -11.49
N GLU A 34 13.47 3.03 -11.09
CA GLU A 34 13.85 3.28 -9.70
C GLU A 34 13.28 4.61 -9.17
N LYS A 35 13.27 5.66 -10.01
CA LYS A 35 12.65 6.95 -9.65
C LYS A 35 11.14 6.82 -9.46
N THR A 36 10.46 6.07 -10.31
CA THR A 36 9.03 5.81 -10.18
C THR A 36 8.71 5.02 -8.91
N GLU A 37 9.48 3.97 -8.60
CA GLU A 37 9.30 3.18 -7.37
C GLU A 37 9.48 4.01 -6.10
N LYS A 38 10.47 4.92 -6.06
CA LYS A 38 10.66 5.87 -4.96
C LYS A 38 9.50 6.85 -4.84
N ALA A 39 8.99 7.36 -5.97
CA ALA A 39 7.84 8.27 -5.96
C ALA A 39 6.57 7.58 -5.43
N VAL A 40 6.34 6.32 -5.83
CA VAL A 40 5.24 5.49 -5.31
C VAL A 40 5.38 5.27 -3.80
N LEU A 41 6.59 4.94 -3.31
CA LEU A 41 6.84 4.75 -1.89
C LEU A 41 6.50 6.02 -1.08
N LEU A 42 6.87 7.20 -1.58
CA LEU A 42 6.53 8.48 -0.95
C LEU A 42 5.01 8.73 -0.91
N GLN A 43 4.28 8.36 -1.97
CA GLN A 43 2.81 8.44 -1.96
C GLN A 43 2.20 7.51 -0.91
N ILE A 44 2.69 6.28 -0.79
CA ILE A 44 2.21 5.33 0.23
C ILE A 44 2.47 5.87 1.65
N GLN A 45 3.64 6.45 1.87
CA GLN A 45 3.97 7.09 3.15
C GLN A 45 3.00 8.24 3.46
N GLU A 46 2.70 9.06 2.47
CA GLU A 46 1.76 10.17 2.63
C GLU A 46 0.34 9.69 2.93
N ILE A 47 -0.16 8.66 2.23
CA ILE A 47 -1.45 8.04 2.55
C ILE A 47 -1.47 7.56 4.00
N ASN A 48 -0.42 6.89 4.46
CA ASN A 48 -0.33 6.42 5.83
C ASN A 48 -0.34 7.57 6.86
N ASN A 49 0.32 8.70 6.56
CA ASN A 49 0.23 9.91 7.39
C ASN A 49 -1.20 10.45 7.43
N GLN A 50 -1.89 10.48 6.29
CA GLN A 50 -3.28 10.96 6.20
C GLN A 50 -4.25 10.05 6.95
N VAL A 51 -4.05 8.72 6.90
CA VAL A 51 -4.83 7.76 7.69
C VAL A 51 -4.60 7.96 9.20
N ALA A 52 -3.37 8.25 9.62
CA ALA A 52 -3.08 8.60 11.01
C ALA A 52 -3.78 9.91 11.42
N GLN A 53 -3.70 10.96 10.59
CA GLN A 53 -4.41 12.21 10.82
C GLN A 53 -5.93 12.01 10.88
N PHE A 54 -6.47 11.15 10.01
CA PHE A 54 -7.90 10.81 9.99
C PHE A 54 -8.32 10.19 11.32
N ARG A 55 -7.56 9.20 11.81
CA ARG A 55 -7.76 8.60 13.14
C ARG A 55 -7.72 9.64 14.25
N ASP A 56 -6.75 10.55 14.24
CA ASP A 56 -6.63 11.60 15.26
C ASP A 56 -7.81 12.57 15.25
N LEU A 57 -8.35 12.91 14.06
CA LEU A 57 -9.57 13.72 13.98
C LEU A 57 -10.79 12.96 14.51
N LEU A 58 -10.91 11.65 14.24
CA LEU A 58 -12.03 10.84 14.75
C LEU A 58 -12.10 10.80 16.28
N ILE A 59 -10.97 10.91 16.98
CA ILE A 59 -10.93 10.96 18.46
C ILE A 59 -11.69 12.18 19.01
N ASN A 60 -11.78 13.26 18.23
CA ASN A 60 -12.44 14.49 18.64
C ASN A 60 -13.97 14.44 18.46
N ILE A 61 -14.52 13.40 17.82
CA ILE A 61 -15.98 13.22 17.71
C ILE A 61 -16.58 12.98 19.10
N GLY A 62 -17.64 13.72 19.44
CA GLY A 62 -18.28 13.70 20.75
C GLY A 62 -17.49 14.42 21.87
N GLN A 63 -16.37 15.07 21.53
CA GLN A 63 -15.61 15.92 22.46
C GLN A 63 -16.05 17.39 22.37
N PRO A 64 -15.67 18.27 23.31
CA PRO A 64 -16.03 19.69 23.26
C PRO A 64 -15.55 20.45 22.00
N ARG A 65 -14.59 19.87 21.26
CA ARG A 65 -14.07 20.41 19.99
C ARG A 65 -14.82 19.89 18.77
N ASP A 66 -15.80 19.02 18.96
CA ASP A 66 -16.62 18.50 17.87
C ASP A 66 -17.56 19.59 17.36
N CYS A 67 -17.33 20.02 16.13
CA CYS A 67 -18.09 21.08 15.48
C CYS A 67 -18.26 20.78 13.97
N PRO A 68 -19.19 21.45 13.29
CA PRO A 68 -19.41 21.26 11.86
C PRO A 68 -18.14 21.40 10.99
N GLU A 69 -17.25 22.35 11.31
CA GLU A 69 -15.95 22.52 10.63
C GLU A 69 -15.06 21.28 10.75
N LEU A 70 -15.00 20.70 11.95
CA LEU A 70 -14.23 19.49 12.20
C LEU A 70 -14.85 18.30 11.44
N ARG A 71 -16.18 18.15 11.51
CA ARG A 71 -16.90 17.08 10.79
C ARG A 71 -16.65 17.16 9.28
N GLU A 72 -16.69 18.37 8.70
CA GLU A 72 -16.35 18.56 7.29
C GLU A 72 -14.87 18.28 7.00
N LYS A 73 -13.95 18.66 7.90
CA LYS A 73 -12.52 18.32 7.75
C LYS A 73 -12.30 16.81 7.71
N ILE A 74 -12.99 16.06 8.57
CA ILE A 74 -13.00 14.59 8.58
C ILE A 74 -13.50 14.05 7.24
N ARG A 75 -14.63 14.56 6.72
CA ARG A 75 -15.19 14.16 5.42
C ARG A 75 -14.21 14.39 4.27
N ARG A 76 -13.58 15.56 4.22
CA ARG A 76 -12.61 15.91 3.17
C ARG A 76 -11.38 15.02 3.21
N LEU A 77 -10.79 14.85 4.40
CA LEU A 77 -9.61 13.99 4.57
C LEU A 77 -9.92 12.55 4.18
N ARG A 78 -11.11 12.04 4.55
CA ARG A 78 -11.59 10.72 4.15
C ARG A 78 -11.60 10.55 2.63
N ARG A 79 -12.26 11.45 1.91
CA ARG A 79 -12.34 11.41 0.44
C ARG A 79 -10.95 11.51 -0.20
N HIS A 80 -10.09 12.36 0.34
CA HIS A 80 -8.71 12.48 -0.12
C HIS A 80 -7.92 11.18 0.05
N CYS A 81 -8.04 10.49 1.19
CA CYS A 81 -7.43 9.17 1.40
C CYS A 81 -7.95 8.14 0.38
N VAL A 82 -9.26 8.15 0.06
CA VAL A 82 -9.85 7.24 -0.95
C VAL A 82 -9.23 7.47 -2.32
N GLU A 83 -9.21 8.73 -2.77
CA GLU A 83 -8.62 9.13 -4.04
C GLU A 83 -7.13 8.79 -4.11
N ALA A 84 -6.37 9.06 -3.03
CA ALA A 84 -4.95 8.75 -2.97
C ALA A 84 -4.69 7.23 -3.07
N CYS A 85 -5.44 6.40 -2.34
CA CYS A 85 -5.35 4.94 -2.44
C CYS A 85 -5.62 4.46 -3.88
N ARG A 86 -6.68 4.98 -4.51
CA ARG A 86 -7.04 4.65 -5.89
C ARG A 86 -5.93 5.06 -6.86
N ASN A 87 -5.45 6.29 -6.78
CA ASN A 87 -4.40 6.80 -7.68
C ASN A 87 -3.10 6.01 -7.54
N THR A 88 -2.65 5.74 -6.31
CA THR A 88 -1.42 4.96 -6.09
C THR A 88 -1.58 3.52 -6.57
N SER A 89 -2.76 2.92 -6.44
CA SER A 89 -3.00 1.57 -6.98
C SER A 89 -2.87 1.50 -8.50
N GLN A 90 -3.31 2.54 -9.22
CA GLN A 90 -3.20 2.62 -10.67
C GLN A 90 -1.75 2.72 -11.15
N LEU A 91 -0.82 3.13 -10.28
CA LEU A 91 0.62 3.13 -10.58
C LEU A 91 1.24 1.75 -10.34
N ILE A 92 0.78 1.01 -9.33
CA ILE A 92 1.37 -0.28 -8.92
C ILE A 92 0.80 -1.44 -9.73
N LEU A 93 -0.52 -1.55 -9.83
CA LEU A 93 -1.20 -2.72 -10.41
C LEU A 93 -0.76 -3.03 -11.86
N PRO A 94 -0.56 -2.05 -12.77
CA PRO A 94 -0.09 -2.35 -14.13
C PRO A 94 1.34 -2.91 -14.18
N GLN A 95 2.20 -2.58 -13.22
CA GLN A 95 3.54 -3.15 -13.14
C GLN A 95 3.46 -4.60 -12.64
N VAL A 96 2.68 -4.81 -11.58
CA VAL A 96 2.47 -6.13 -10.96
C VAL A 96 1.84 -7.13 -11.93
N ARG A 97 0.79 -6.72 -12.68
CA ARG A 97 0.14 -7.57 -13.69
C ARG A 97 1.13 -8.01 -14.77
N ARG A 98 1.92 -7.08 -15.32
CA ARG A 98 2.96 -7.40 -16.32
C ARG A 98 4.00 -8.40 -15.81
N THR A 99 4.47 -8.24 -14.58
CA THR A 99 5.44 -9.18 -13.98
C THR A 99 4.83 -10.57 -13.77
N THR A 100 3.56 -10.61 -13.36
CA THR A 100 2.79 -11.85 -13.16
C THR A 100 2.56 -12.59 -14.48
N ASP A 101 2.21 -11.88 -15.55
CA ASP A 101 1.99 -12.46 -16.90
C ASP A 101 3.25 -13.14 -17.46
N ILE A 102 4.43 -12.67 -17.06
CA ILE A 102 5.73 -13.21 -17.48
C ILE A 102 6.18 -14.38 -16.57
N GLY A 103 5.38 -14.72 -15.55
CA GLY A 103 5.64 -15.84 -14.63
C GLY A 103 6.70 -15.54 -13.57
N ILE A 104 7.04 -14.26 -13.36
CA ILE A 104 8.00 -13.83 -12.33
C ILE A 104 7.23 -13.63 -11.01
N PRO A 105 7.68 -14.19 -9.88
CA PRO A 105 7.04 -13.97 -8.59
C PRO A 105 6.99 -12.47 -8.25
N VAL A 106 5.84 -12.02 -7.75
CA VAL A 106 5.61 -10.62 -7.40
C VAL A 106 6.32 -10.28 -6.09
N ASP A 107 7.58 -9.87 -6.19
CA ASP A 107 8.33 -9.28 -5.09
C ASP A 107 8.22 -7.74 -5.14
N CYS A 108 7.00 -7.22 -4.98
CA CYS A 108 6.73 -5.78 -4.99
C CYS A 108 6.49 -5.25 -3.56
N PRO A 109 7.51 -4.70 -2.87
CA PRO A 109 7.34 -4.18 -1.51
C PRO A 109 6.31 -3.04 -1.45
N ASN A 110 6.23 -2.21 -2.50
CA ASN A 110 5.23 -1.14 -2.58
C ASN A 110 3.79 -1.69 -2.62
N LEU A 111 3.55 -2.83 -3.29
CA LEU A 111 2.24 -3.50 -3.27
C LEU A 111 1.86 -3.92 -1.85
N MET A 112 2.77 -4.60 -1.14
CA MET A 112 2.56 -5.04 0.25
C MET A 112 2.26 -3.85 1.16
N LEU A 113 3.03 -2.77 1.04
CA LEU A 113 2.84 -1.57 1.85
C LEU A 113 1.49 -0.91 1.56
N LEU A 114 1.13 -0.73 0.29
CA LEU A 114 -0.17 -0.18 -0.09
C LEU A 114 -1.31 -1.06 0.44
N PHE A 115 -1.22 -2.38 0.29
CA PHE A 115 -2.22 -3.31 0.78
C PHE A 115 -2.50 -3.12 2.28
N TYR A 116 -1.44 -3.06 3.11
CA TYR A 116 -1.62 -2.86 4.54
C TYR A 116 -2.14 -1.46 4.89
N VAL A 117 -1.70 -0.40 4.20
CA VAL A 117 -2.25 0.95 4.44
C VAL A 117 -3.74 1.01 4.08
N VAL A 118 -4.14 0.43 2.95
CA VAL A 118 -5.55 0.33 2.52
C VAL A 118 -6.37 -0.47 3.53
N GLN A 119 -5.84 -1.59 4.04
CA GLN A 119 -6.50 -2.38 5.07
C GLN A 119 -6.69 -1.60 6.38
N LEU A 120 -5.67 -0.85 6.81
CA LEU A 120 -5.76 0.03 7.98
C LEU A 120 -6.84 1.09 7.76
N PHE A 121 -6.86 1.73 6.60
CA PHE A 121 -7.84 2.76 6.27
C PHE A 121 -9.27 2.23 6.25
N LEU A 122 -9.51 1.06 5.65
CA LEU A 122 -10.83 0.41 5.65
C LEU A 122 -11.39 0.20 7.07
N ARG A 123 -10.52 -0.17 8.02
CA ARG A 123 -10.91 -0.31 9.42
C ARG A 123 -11.28 1.03 10.05
N GLU A 124 -10.55 2.10 9.74
CA GLU A 124 -10.87 3.45 10.23
C GLU A 124 -12.17 4.00 9.59
N LEU A 125 -12.48 3.66 8.33
CA LEU A 125 -13.78 3.97 7.71
C LEU A 125 -14.95 3.32 8.45
N CYS A 126 -14.83 2.03 8.80
CA CYS A 126 -15.83 1.33 9.59
C CYS A 126 -16.06 2.00 10.96
N LYS A 127 -14.99 2.44 11.63
CA LYS A 127 -15.09 3.18 12.89
C LYS A 127 -15.74 4.55 12.70
N SER A 128 -15.33 5.29 11.67
CA SER A 128 -15.90 6.60 11.32
C SER A 128 -17.41 6.52 11.11
N LYS A 129 -17.88 5.53 10.32
CA LYS A 129 -19.32 5.28 10.11
C LYS A 129 -20.06 5.05 11.43
N ASN A 130 -19.52 4.20 12.30
CA ASN A 130 -20.13 3.90 13.58
C ASN A 130 -20.15 5.12 14.52
N LEU A 131 -19.06 5.87 14.58
CA LEU A 131 -18.97 7.09 15.41
C LEU A 131 -19.97 8.14 14.97
N ILE A 132 -20.08 8.40 13.67
CA ILE A 132 -21.04 9.37 13.12
C ILE A 132 -22.47 8.93 13.42
N ARG A 133 -22.77 7.63 13.29
CA ARG A 133 -24.08 7.08 13.62
C ARG A 133 -24.45 7.23 15.09
N ILE A 134 -23.48 7.07 15.99
CA ILE A 134 -23.70 7.15 17.45
C ILE A 134 -23.76 8.61 17.92
N VAL A 135 -22.94 9.48 17.33
CA VAL A 135 -22.86 10.89 17.65
C VAL A 135 -23.25 11.70 16.41
N PRO A 136 -24.56 11.83 16.12
CA PRO A 136 -25.03 12.65 15.01
C PRO A 136 -24.69 14.12 15.25
N MET A 137 -24.49 14.87 14.17
CA MET A 137 -24.27 16.31 14.18
C MET A 137 -25.19 16.94 13.14
N ASP A 138 -25.93 17.98 13.54
CA ASP A 138 -26.66 18.78 12.56
C ASP A 138 -25.68 19.65 11.76
N MET A 139 -25.70 19.48 10.45
CA MET A 139 -24.84 20.19 9.50
C MET A 139 -25.62 21.21 8.66
N THR A 140 -26.92 21.39 8.92
CA THR A 140 -27.82 22.18 8.08
C THR A 140 -27.34 23.63 7.96
N GLU A 141 -27.14 24.31 9.09
CA GLU A 141 -26.65 25.70 9.13
C GLU A 141 -25.27 25.85 8.45
N TYR A 142 -24.38 24.87 8.65
CA TYR A 142 -23.04 24.90 8.08
C TYR A 142 -23.05 24.86 6.55
N TYR A 143 -23.91 24.04 5.95
CA TYR A 143 -24.02 23.97 4.50
C TYR A 143 -24.89 25.10 3.93
N GLU A 144 -25.91 25.59 4.63
CA GLU A 144 -26.69 26.75 4.18
C GLU A 144 -25.83 28.02 4.11
N THR A 145 -24.92 28.23 5.05
CA THR A 145 -24.03 29.40 5.10
C THR A 145 -22.86 29.32 4.12
N ARG A 146 -22.46 28.11 3.70
CA ARG A 146 -21.32 27.89 2.77
C ARG A 146 -21.73 27.46 1.38
N ALA A 147 -23.00 27.10 1.17
CA ALA A 147 -23.55 26.88 -0.15
C ALA A 147 -23.60 28.24 -0.88
N GLY A 148 -22.55 28.53 -1.64
CA GLY A 148 -22.69 29.33 -2.86
C GLY A 148 -23.76 28.70 -3.78
N PRO A 149 -24.08 29.30 -4.93
CA PRO A 149 -25.31 29.07 -5.72
C PRO A 149 -25.51 27.65 -6.31
N SER A 150 -24.80 26.64 -5.84
CA SER A 150 -24.86 25.22 -6.20
C SER A 150 -26.11 24.46 -5.72
N ASN A 151 -27.21 25.16 -5.44
CA ASN A 151 -28.54 24.58 -5.29
C ASN A 151 -29.10 23.98 -6.59
N ILE A 152 -28.28 23.63 -7.59
CA ILE A 152 -28.77 23.09 -8.88
C ILE A 152 -29.56 21.79 -8.67
N GLY A 153 -29.12 20.91 -7.76
CA GLY A 153 -29.87 19.70 -7.40
C GLY A 153 -31.21 19.99 -6.70
N ASN A 154 -31.25 21.07 -5.91
CA ASN A 154 -32.44 21.51 -5.19
C ASN A 154 -33.43 22.25 -6.09
N VAL A 155 -32.93 23.05 -7.05
CA VAL A 155 -33.74 23.73 -8.07
C VAL A 155 -34.36 22.70 -9.01
N ILE A 156 -33.61 21.70 -9.47
CA ILE A 156 -34.18 20.63 -10.32
C ILE A 156 -35.26 19.84 -9.54
N SER A 157 -35.04 19.53 -8.27
CA SER A 157 -36.04 18.85 -7.45
C SER A 157 -37.26 19.73 -7.12
N GLN A 158 -37.10 21.02 -6.88
CA GLN A 158 -38.22 21.95 -6.70
C GLN A 158 -39.05 22.11 -7.98
N ILE A 159 -38.39 22.16 -9.15
CA ILE A 159 -39.05 22.29 -10.46
C ILE A 159 -39.78 21.00 -10.85
N VAL A 160 -39.22 19.83 -10.56
CA VAL A 160 -39.77 18.54 -11.01
C VAL A 160 -40.68 17.86 -9.97
N LEU A 161 -40.37 17.98 -8.68
CA LEU A 161 -41.01 17.20 -7.62
C LEU A 161 -41.94 18.02 -6.72
N CYS A 162 -42.00 19.35 -6.90
CA CYS A 162 -42.80 20.28 -6.08
C CYS A 162 -42.65 20.04 -4.56
N LYS A 163 -41.47 19.57 -4.14
CA LYS A 163 -41.10 19.36 -2.74
C LYS A 163 -39.77 20.05 -2.52
N GLN A 164 -39.70 20.84 -1.44
CA GLN A 164 -38.43 21.19 -0.84
C GLN A 164 -37.82 19.86 -0.36
N ILE A 165 -36.89 19.29 -1.11
CA ILE A 165 -36.08 18.18 -0.60
C ILE A 165 -35.17 18.85 0.42
N THR A 166 -35.51 18.76 1.70
CA THR A 166 -34.54 19.06 2.76
C THR A 166 -33.53 17.92 2.74
N PRO A 167 -32.28 18.14 2.29
CA PRO A 167 -31.28 17.08 2.26
C PRO A 167 -31.01 16.62 3.68
N ASP A 168 -31.20 15.34 3.95
CA ASP A 168 -30.76 14.72 5.20
C ASP A 168 -29.25 14.51 5.11
N PHE A 169 -28.49 15.53 5.52
CA PHE A 169 -27.02 15.52 5.48
C PHE A 169 -26.42 14.38 6.31
N TYR A 170 -27.13 13.92 7.35
CA TYR A 170 -26.68 12.82 8.18
C TYR A 170 -26.76 11.48 7.43
N GLU A 171 -27.90 11.19 6.79
CA GLU A 171 -28.05 9.99 5.97
C GLU A 171 -27.15 10.04 4.72
N GLU A 172 -27.00 11.20 4.08
CA GLU A 172 -26.06 11.40 2.98
C GLU A 172 -24.63 11.07 3.40
N GLU A 173 -24.21 11.54 4.58
CA GLU A 173 -22.89 11.23 5.10
C GLU A 173 -22.70 9.73 5.32
N LEU A 174 -23.64 9.05 5.98
CA LEU A 174 -23.56 7.61 6.23
C LEU A 174 -23.49 6.80 4.93
N CYS A 175 -24.28 7.19 3.92
CA CYS A 175 -24.26 6.61 2.59
C CYS A 175 -22.91 6.85 1.91
N SER A 176 -22.38 8.07 1.99
CA SER A 176 -21.09 8.41 1.40
C SER A 176 -19.94 7.58 2.01
N ILE A 177 -19.93 7.35 3.33
CA ILE A 177 -18.91 6.52 3.98
C ILE A 177 -19.06 5.06 3.57
N GLN A 178 -20.29 4.57 3.42
CA GLN A 178 -20.54 3.20 2.95
C GLN A 178 -19.97 3.01 1.55
N LYS A 179 -20.26 3.94 0.63
CA LYS A 179 -19.72 3.91 -0.74
C LYS A 179 -18.19 3.93 -0.75
N ASP A 180 -17.58 4.85 -0.01
CA ASP A 180 -16.13 4.94 0.13
C ASP A 180 -15.53 3.63 0.68
N SER A 181 -16.22 2.99 1.64
CA SER A 181 -15.80 1.70 2.22
C SER A 181 -15.89 0.54 1.23
N GLU A 182 -16.89 0.53 0.36
CA GLU A 182 -17.05 -0.47 -0.70
C GLU A 182 -15.98 -0.31 -1.77
N GLU A 183 -15.68 0.92 -2.17
CA GLU A 183 -14.60 1.23 -3.13
C GLU A 183 -13.24 0.77 -2.59
N ILE A 184 -12.92 1.13 -1.35
CA ILE A 184 -11.67 0.70 -0.69
C ILE A 184 -11.61 -0.82 -0.51
N ARG A 185 -12.74 -1.49 -0.24
CA ARG A 185 -12.81 -2.95 -0.16
C ARG A 185 -12.58 -3.60 -1.52
N GLY A 186 -13.16 -3.07 -2.58
CA GLY A 186 -12.90 -3.51 -3.95
C GLY A 186 -11.41 -3.40 -4.28
N LEU A 187 -10.81 -2.26 -3.97
CA LEU A 187 -9.37 -2.06 -4.14
C LEU A 187 -8.52 -3.04 -3.33
N MET A 188 -8.87 -3.28 -2.06
CA MET A 188 -8.17 -4.25 -1.23
C MET A 188 -8.20 -5.65 -1.83
N ASN A 189 -9.34 -6.07 -2.40
CA ASN A 189 -9.48 -7.37 -3.05
C ASN A 189 -8.61 -7.47 -4.31
N GLU A 190 -8.55 -6.41 -5.12
CA GLU A 190 -7.65 -6.35 -6.30
C GLU A 190 -6.18 -6.45 -5.90
N LEU A 191 -5.77 -5.75 -4.84
CA LEU A 191 -4.38 -5.82 -4.34
C LEU A 191 -4.07 -7.21 -3.78
N GLN A 192 -5.04 -7.83 -3.09
CA GLN A 192 -4.89 -9.15 -2.46
C GLN A 192 -4.63 -10.27 -3.48
N GLU A 193 -5.17 -10.15 -4.70
CA GLU A 193 -4.96 -11.14 -5.77
C GLU A 193 -3.47 -11.38 -6.06
N PHE A 194 -2.65 -10.33 -5.94
CA PHE A 194 -1.22 -10.35 -6.23
C PHE A 194 -0.35 -10.51 -4.98
N MET A 195 -0.95 -10.60 -3.80
CA MET A 195 -0.21 -10.84 -2.56
C MET A 195 0.25 -12.29 -2.52
N PRO A 196 1.47 -12.58 -2.02
CA PRO A 196 1.92 -13.96 -1.84
C PRO A 196 0.96 -14.67 -0.88
N GLN A 197 0.22 -15.64 -1.41
CA GLN A 197 -0.62 -16.52 -0.62
C GLN A 197 0.32 -17.42 0.18
N SER A 198 0.17 -17.45 1.50
CA SER A 198 0.96 -18.30 2.42
C SER A 198 0.62 -19.80 2.29
N GLY A 199 0.40 -20.28 1.07
CA GLY A 199 0.06 -21.66 0.77
C GLY A 199 1.28 -22.47 0.34
N GLY A 200 1.77 -23.36 1.22
CA GLY A 200 2.35 -24.63 0.78
C GLY A 200 3.75 -25.01 1.25
N ASP A 201 4.61 -24.05 1.62
CA ASP A 201 5.99 -24.34 2.07
C ASP A 201 6.23 -23.96 3.54
N ILE A 202 5.25 -24.21 4.41
CA ILE A 202 5.64 -24.65 5.76
C ILE A 202 6.25 -26.02 5.51
N GLU A 203 7.58 -26.07 5.47
CA GLU A 203 8.37 -27.29 5.47
C GLU A 203 7.59 -28.36 6.22
N LYS A 204 7.05 -29.35 5.49
CA LYS A 204 6.45 -30.51 6.14
C LYS A 204 7.51 -30.98 7.13
N TYR A 205 7.17 -30.97 8.42
CA TYR A 205 7.98 -31.50 9.52
C TYR A 205 8.23 -33.02 9.38
N SER A 206 8.26 -33.55 8.16
CA SER A 206 8.73 -34.88 7.77
C SER A 206 10.12 -35.17 8.32
N ALA A 207 10.98 -34.14 8.42
CA ALA A 207 12.31 -34.26 9.02
C ALA A 207 12.28 -34.55 10.53
N LEU A 208 11.19 -34.20 11.24
CA LEU A 208 11.02 -34.51 12.68
C LEU A 208 10.34 -35.86 12.94
N GLN A 209 9.67 -36.46 11.95
CA GLN A 209 9.01 -37.76 12.15
C GLN A 209 9.98 -38.94 12.12
N SER A 210 11.13 -38.82 11.46
CA SER A 210 12.11 -39.92 11.39
C SER A 210 13.00 -40.06 12.64
N ALA A 211 12.90 -39.17 13.62
CA ALA A 211 13.74 -39.18 14.83
C ALA A 211 13.10 -39.90 16.04
N GLY A 212 11.91 -40.50 15.89
CA GLY A 212 11.14 -41.09 16.98
C GLY A 212 11.33 -42.59 17.24
N SER A 213 12.15 -43.30 16.46
CA SER A 213 12.36 -44.74 16.63
C SER A 213 13.80 -45.05 17.04
N ARG A 214 14.13 -44.89 18.34
CA ARG A 214 15.11 -45.73 19.06
C ARG A 214 15.27 -45.29 20.53
N GLY A 215 14.89 -46.19 21.44
CA GLY A 215 15.80 -46.60 22.52
C GLY A 215 15.80 -45.79 23.83
N ASN A 216 14.91 -46.20 24.72
CA ASN A 216 15.03 -46.30 26.19
C ASN A 216 16.46 -46.24 26.81
N ARG A 217 16.75 -45.28 27.74
CA ARG A 217 17.45 -45.41 29.06
C ARG A 217 17.99 -44.06 29.66
N PRO A 218 18.27 -43.97 31.00
CA PRO A 218 17.92 -42.82 31.85
C PRO A 218 19.07 -41.91 32.33
N ASN A 219 18.68 -40.76 32.92
CA ASN A 219 19.38 -39.87 33.85
C ASN A 219 20.83 -39.41 33.56
N GLY A 220 20.95 -38.14 33.17
CA GLY A 220 22.17 -37.34 33.29
C GLY A 220 21.96 -35.94 32.71
N ARG A 221 22.00 -34.91 33.56
CA ARG A 221 21.88 -33.49 33.17
C ARG A 221 22.79 -33.16 31.98
N ARG A 222 22.21 -32.87 30.81
CA ARG A 222 22.91 -32.23 29.69
C ARG A 222 22.45 -30.78 29.60
N MET A 223 23.31 -29.86 30.04
CA MET A 223 23.15 -28.46 29.74
C MET A 223 23.20 -28.27 28.21
N HIS A 224 22.19 -27.60 27.66
CA HIS A 224 22.20 -27.18 26.27
C HIS A 224 23.20 -26.02 26.11
N ARG A 225 24.26 -26.31 25.36
CA ARG A 225 25.33 -25.40 24.97
C ARG A 225 24.85 -24.39 23.91
N TRP A 226 23.93 -23.51 24.29
CA TRP A 226 23.54 -22.34 23.49
C TRP A 226 24.12 -21.02 24.01
N ASN A 227 24.83 -21.05 25.15
CA ASN A 227 25.60 -19.90 25.65
C ASN A 227 27.09 -20.08 25.35
N GLN A 228 27.48 -19.79 24.11
CA GLN A 228 28.85 -19.41 23.80
C GLN A 228 28.85 -18.54 22.54
N SER A 229 28.58 -17.25 22.74
CA SER A 229 28.96 -16.19 21.82
C SER A 229 30.48 -16.17 21.73
N HIS A 230 31.05 -16.52 20.58
CA HIS A 230 32.21 -15.84 19.99
C HIS A 230 32.54 -16.50 18.63
N GLU A 231 32.64 -15.62 17.63
CA GLU A 231 33.38 -15.75 16.36
C GLU A 231 33.01 -16.89 15.39
N ARG A 232 32.20 -16.56 14.37
CA ARG A 232 32.41 -17.06 13.00
C ARG A 232 31.97 -16.06 11.93
N PRO A 233 32.59 -16.11 10.73
CA PRO A 233 32.63 -15.01 9.79
C PRO A 233 31.40 -14.93 8.89
N SER A 234 31.08 -13.69 8.55
CA SER A 234 30.18 -13.17 7.52
C SER A 234 29.78 -14.13 6.40
N ARG A 235 28.53 -14.59 6.43
CA ARG A 235 27.79 -15.01 5.24
C ARG A 235 26.78 -13.90 4.95
N PRO A 236 26.82 -13.21 3.80
CA PRO A 236 25.85 -12.15 3.53
C PRO A 236 24.53 -12.82 3.17
N THR A 237 23.65 -12.95 4.16
CA THR A 237 22.22 -13.02 3.89
C THR A 237 21.90 -11.76 3.11
N ARG A 238 21.57 -11.87 1.82
CA ARG A 238 20.95 -10.79 1.05
C ARG A 238 19.57 -10.50 1.64
N GLN A 239 19.52 -9.99 2.87
CA GLN A 239 18.37 -9.27 3.36
C GLN A 239 18.43 -7.89 2.70
N SER A 240 17.52 -7.68 1.76
CA SER A 240 17.30 -6.39 1.12
C SER A 240 17.10 -5.32 2.22
N SER A 241 17.96 -4.30 2.22
CA SER A 241 17.98 -3.21 3.19
C SER A 241 16.67 -2.41 3.23
N TYR A 242 15.80 -2.57 2.24
CA TYR A 242 14.45 -2.00 2.18
C TYR A 242 13.57 -2.41 3.38
N PHE A 243 13.64 -3.67 3.84
CA PHE A 243 12.75 -4.17 4.88
C PHE A 243 13.06 -3.62 6.28
N ARG A 244 14.31 -3.20 6.54
CA ARG A 244 14.72 -2.71 7.86
C ARG A 244 14.14 -1.32 8.19
N GLY A 245 13.73 -0.55 7.18
CA GLY A 245 13.09 0.76 7.33
C GLY A 245 11.59 0.77 7.04
N ALA A 246 11.12 -0.06 6.11
CA ALA A 246 9.71 -0.08 5.69
C ALA A 246 8.73 -0.55 6.77
N LEU A 247 9.17 -1.38 7.73
CA LEU A 247 8.33 -1.79 8.86
C LEU A 247 8.11 -0.66 9.89
N ASN A 248 8.94 0.39 9.88
CA ASN A 248 8.72 1.61 10.67
C ASN A 248 7.74 2.58 9.98
N LEU A 249 7.24 2.26 8.78
CA LEU A 249 6.29 3.09 8.05
C LEU A 249 4.92 3.12 8.73
N PHE A 250 4.51 2.03 9.37
CA PHE A 250 3.20 1.92 10.01
C PHE A 250 3.19 2.51 11.41
N CYS A 251 3.22 3.84 11.53
CA CYS A 251 2.88 4.55 12.76
C CYS A 251 1.50 4.12 13.32
N CYS A 252 0.61 3.64 12.45
CA CYS A 252 -0.71 3.13 12.79
C CYS A 252 -0.73 1.71 13.40
N ALA A 253 0.33 0.90 13.25
CA ALA A 253 0.36 -0.49 13.75
C ALA A 253 0.71 -0.59 15.25
N ALA A 254 1.33 0.45 15.83
CA ALA A 254 1.89 0.41 17.19
C ALA A 254 0.90 0.77 18.32
N ARG A 255 -0.36 1.09 18.04
CA ARG A 255 -1.37 1.40 19.08
C ARG A 255 -2.62 0.56 18.93
N ALA A 256 -2.57 -0.65 19.49
CA ALA A 256 -3.74 -1.32 20.03
C ALA A 256 -4.24 -0.53 21.26
N ASN A 257 -5.54 -0.64 21.51
CA ASN A 257 -6.31 -0.08 22.64
C ASN A 257 -6.99 1.27 22.37
N TYR A 258 -8.29 1.17 22.07
CA TYR A 258 -9.28 1.99 22.74
C TYR A 258 -9.99 1.02 23.70
N VAL A 259 -9.81 1.26 25.00
CA VAL A 259 -10.74 0.78 26.04
C VAL A 259 -11.95 1.69 26.00
#